data_AF-A0AAN7EAT0-F1
#
_entry.id   AF-A0AAN7EAT0-F1
#
_cell.length_a   1.000
_cell.length_b   1.000
_cell.length_c   1.000
_cell.angle_alpha   90.00
_cell.angle_beta   90.00
_cell.angle_gamma   90.00
#
_symmetry.space_group_name_H-M   'P 1'
#
loop_
_entity.id
_entity.type
_entity.pdbx_description
1 polymer ?
#
loop_
_entity_poly.entity_id
_entity_poly.type
_entity_poly.pdbx_seq_one_letter_code
_entity_poly.pdbx_strand_id
1 'polypeptide(L)'
;MQEDKKMKVKKGWLAVQVGLEDEDGEFQRFVIPISFLYHPLFKRLLEKAHEVYGYHTTGPLRLPCSVDDFLHLRWRIEKESNNHHHHHNHNHPHLPGALSFHSC
;
A
#
# COMPACT_ATOMS: atom_id res chain seq x y z
N MET A 1 -12.79 -32.77 -6.15
CA MET A 1 -12.04 -31.90 -7.09
C MET A 1 -12.57 -30.50 -6.86
N GLN A 2 -11.90 -29.70 -6.03
CA GLN A 2 -12.41 -28.37 -5.69
C GLN A 2 -12.08 -27.44 -6.86
N GLU A 3 -13.14 -26.96 -7.50
CA GLU A 3 -13.08 -26.16 -8.72
C GLU A 3 -12.34 -24.85 -8.43
N ASP A 4 -11.14 -24.72 -9.01
CA ASP A 4 -10.36 -23.49 -9.11
C ASP A 4 -11.21 -22.44 -9.86
N LYS A 5 -12.12 -21.77 -9.13
CA LYS A 5 -12.75 -20.54 -9.59
C LYS A 5 -11.69 -19.45 -9.62
N LYS A 6 -10.88 -19.49 -10.68
CA LYS A 6 -9.88 -18.48 -11.00
C LYS A 6 -10.60 -17.17 -11.29
N MET A 7 -10.88 -16.41 -10.23
CA MET A 7 -11.42 -15.07 -10.33
C MET A 7 -10.44 -14.27 -11.21
N LYS A 8 -10.91 -13.81 -12.37
CA LYS A 8 -10.10 -13.05 -13.32
C LYS A 8 -9.79 -11.69 -12.68
N VAL A 9 -8.63 -11.56 -12.06
CA VAL A 9 -8.13 -10.28 -11.56
C VAL A 9 -7.64 -9.46 -12.76
N LYS A 10 -8.09 -8.20 -12.85
CA LYS A 10 -7.66 -7.30 -13.92
C LYS A 10 -6.16 -7.00 -13.78
N LYS A 11 -5.46 -6.77 -14.90
CA LYS A 11 -4.06 -6.33 -14.88
C LYS A 11 -3.93 -5.07 -14.01
N GLY A 12 -2.93 -5.01 -13.14
CA GLY A 12 -2.74 -3.91 -12.19
C GLY A 12 -3.47 -4.08 -10.85
N TRP A 13 -4.17 -5.19 -10.64
CA TRP A 13 -4.85 -5.52 -9.39
C TRP A 13 -4.31 -6.84 -8.81
N LEU A 14 -4.46 -7.00 -7.49
CA LEU A 14 -4.00 -8.15 -6.71
C LEU A 14 -5.13 -8.61 -5.79
N ALA A 15 -5.30 -9.93 -5.67
CA ALA A 15 -6.20 -10.52 -4.67
C ALA A 15 -5.46 -10.74 -3.35
N VAL A 16 -6.07 -10.32 -2.23
CA VAL A 16 -5.55 -10.51 -0.88
C VAL A 16 -6.59 -11.19 0.01
N GLN A 17 -6.14 -12.00 0.96
CA GLN A 17 -6.95 -12.58 2.04
C GLN A 17 -6.57 -11.89 3.35
N VAL A 18 -7.56 -11.42 4.09
CA VAL A 18 -7.39 -10.66 5.33
C VAL A 18 -8.13 -11.37 6.45
N GLY A 19 -7.43 -11.61 7.55
CA GLY A 19 -7.96 -12.27 8.73
C GLY A 19 -6.86 -12.52 9.75
N LEU A 20 -7.26 -12.82 10.98
CA LEU A 20 -6.39 -13.28 12.05
C LEU A 20 -6.63 -14.77 12.26
N GLU A 21 -5.57 -15.58 12.39
CA GLU A 21 -5.72 -17.04 12.58
C GLU A 21 -6.30 -17.40 13.96
N ASP A 22 -6.10 -16.52 14.95
CA ASP A 22 -6.51 -16.75 16.35
C ASP A 22 -7.94 -16.28 16.64
N GLU A 23 -8.62 -15.65 15.69
CA GLU A 23 -10.02 -15.28 15.83
C GLU A 23 -10.88 -16.30 15.07
N ASP A 24 -12.04 -16.72 15.62
CA ASP A 24 -13.02 -17.60 14.95
C ASP A 24 -13.61 -17.01 13.64
N GLY A 25 -13.01 -15.94 13.11
CA GLY A 25 -13.40 -15.23 11.91
C GLY A 25 -12.80 -15.85 10.65
N GLU A 26 -13.62 -15.92 9.60
CA GLU A 26 -13.16 -16.37 8.29
C GLU A 26 -12.25 -15.33 7.61
N PHE A 27 -11.25 -15.80 6.87
CA PHE A 27 -10.44 -14.94 6.00
C PHE A 27 -11.32 -14.33 4.90
N GLN A 28 -11.38 -13.00 4.86
CA GLN A 28 -12.11 -12.27 3.83
C GLN A 28 -11.22 -11.95 2.64
N ARG A 29 -11.72 -12.19 1.43
CA ARG A 29 -11.01 -11.88 0.18
C ARG A 29 -11.32 -10.47 -0.31
N PHE A 30 -10.28 -9.73 -0.66
CA PHE A 30 -10.34 -8.41 -1.30
C PHE A 30 -9.53 -8.37 -2.58
N VAL A 31 -9.83 -7.38 -3.43
CA VAL A 31 -9.02 -7.07 -4.63
C VAL A 31 -8.59 -5.62 -4.54
N ILE A 32 -7.27 -5.38 -4.55
CA ILE A 32 -6.66 -4.06 -4.41
C ILE A 32 -5.77 -3.74 -5.61
N PRO A 33 -5.54 -2.45 -5.92
CA PRO A 33 -4.52 -2.06 -6.89
C PRO A 33 -3.12 -2.49 -6.44
N ILE A 34 -2.26 -2.86 -7.38
CA ILE A 34 -0.84 -3.19 -7.09
C ILE A 34 -0.09 -1.98 -6.50
N SER A 35 -0.56 -0.74 -6.75
CA SER A 35 0.02 0.48 -6.17
C SER A 35 0.09 0.45 -4.64
N PHE A 36 -0.81 -0.29 -3.97
CA PHE A 36 -0.82 -0.43 -2.51
C PHE A 36 0.49 -1.04 -2.01
N LEU A 37 1.11 -1.97 -2.76
CA LEU A 37 2.35 -2.62 -2.37
C LEU A 37 3.53 -1.65 -2.20
N TYR A 38 3.47 -0.48 -2.85
CA TYR A 38 4.51 0.54 -2.75
C TYR A 38 4.28 1.51 -1.58
N HIS A 39 3.08 1.50 -0.98
CA HIS A 39 2.76 2.39 0.13
C HIS A 39 3.48 1.97 1.41
N PRO A 40 4.15 2.88 2.15
CA PRO A 40 4.92 2.53 3.35
C PRO A 40 4.10 1.79 4.42
N LEU A 41 2.85 2.20 4.63
CA LEU A 41 1.96 1.53 5.59
C LEU A 41 1.63 0.09 5.18
N PHE A 42 1.49 -0.17 3.87
CA PHE A 42 1.22 -1.50 3.37
C PHE A 42 2.48 -2.37 3.43
N LYS A 43 3.67 -1.80 3.19
CA LYS A 43 4.94 -2.53 3.35
C LYS A 43 5.12 -3.12 4.74
N ARG A 44 4.79 -2.37 5.80
CA ARG A 44 4.84 -2.90 7.17
C ARG A 44 3.89 -4.07 7.39
N LEU A 45 2.73 -4.06 6.73
CA LEU A 45 1.78 -5.18 6.78
C LEU A 45 2.31 -6.40 6.01
N LEU A 46 2.98 -6.18 4.88
CA LEU A 46 3.65 -7.23 4.11
C LEU A 46 4.81 -7.89 4.87
N GLU A 47 5.59 -7.11 5.61
CA GLU A 47 6.67 -7.62 6.46
C GLU A 47 6.12 -8.58 7.51
N LYS A 48 5.05 -8.19 8.21
CA LYS A 48 4.34 -9.07 9.15
C LYS A 48 3.77 -10.31 8.47
N ALA A 49 3.17 -10.15 7.30
CA ALA A 49 2.65 -11.28 6.52
C ALA A 49 3.76 -12.27 6.16
N HIS A 50 4.94 -11.77 5.79
CA HIS A 50 6.10 -12.59 5.50
C HIS A 50 6.63 -13.30 6.76
N GLU A 51 6.68 -12.63 7.91
CA GLU A 51 7.10 -13.26 9.18
C GLU A 51 6.19 -14.41 9.60
N VAL A 52 4.86 -14.26 9.41
CA VAL A 52 3.87 -15.29 9.81
C VAL A 52 3.75 -16.40 8.77
N TYR A 53 3.64 -16.05 7.49
CA TYR A 53 3.28 -17.01 6.43
C TYR A 53 4.46 -17.43 5.53
N GLY A 54 5.59 -16.72 5.59
CA GLY A 54 6.73 -16.94 4.69
C GLY A 54 6.47 -16.54 3.23
N TYR A 55 7.42 -16.84 2.35
CA TYR A 55 7.34 -16.56 0.91
C TYR A 55 6.68 -17.67 0.08
N HIS A 56 6.47 -18.85 0.66
CA HIS A 56 6.03 -20.05 -0.06
C HIS A 56 4.51 -20.27 0.03
N THR A 57 3.73 -19.18 -0.07
CA THR A 57 2.28 -19.28 -0.11
C THR A 57 1.78 -19.39 -1.55
N THR A 58 0.96 -20.41 -1.84
CA THR A 58 0.28 -20.56 -3.12
C THR A 58 -1.11 -19.93 -3.03
N GLY A 59 -1.41 -19.00 -3.95
CA GLY A 59 -2.72 -18.35 -4.03
C GLY A 59 -2.69 -16.85 -3.66
N PRO A 60 -3.82 -16.29 -3.21
CA PRO A 60 -3.90 -14.89 -2.81
C PRO A 60 -2.96 -14.56 -1.65
N LEU A 61 -2.40 -13.35 -1.65
CA LEU A 61 -1.54 -12.86 -0.58
C LEU A 61 -2.34 -12.78 0.73
N ARG A 62 -1.86 -13.44 1.79
CA ARG A 62 -2.48 -13.39 3.12
C ARG A 62 -1.93 -12.23 3.93
N LEU A 63 -2.79 -11.54 4.67
CA LEU A 63 -2.44 -10.40 5.51
C LEU A 63 -2.90 -10.69 6.95
N PRO A 64 -1.98 -10.73 7.93
CA PRO A 64 -2.28 -11.04 9.32
C PRO A 64 -2.78 -9.78 10.02
N CYS A 65 -3.97 -9.31 9.64
CA CYS A 65 -4.65 -8.22 10.30
C CYS A 65 -6.15 -8.45 10.30
N SER A 66 -6.85 -7.78 11.22
CA SER A 66 -8.30 -7.78 11.22
C SER A 66 -8.84 -7.15 9.93
N VAL A 67 -10.06 -7.53 9.56
CA VAL A 67 -10.74 -6.93 8.41
C VAL A 67 -10.94 -5.43 8.61
N ASP A 68 -11.26 -5.01 9.84
CA ASP A 68 -11.45 -3.60 10.18
C ASP A 68 -10.16 -2.78 10.01
N ASP A 69 -9.03 -3.28 10.50
CA ASP A 69 -7.72 -2.62 10.33
C ASP A 69 -7.35 -2.48 8.85
N PHE A 70 -7.64 -3.51 8.05
CA PHE A 70 -7.38 -3.47 6.62
C PHE A 70 -8.23 -2.42 5.91
N LEU A 71 -9.52 -2.30 6.26
CA LEU A 71 -10.40 -1.29 5.68
C LEU A 71 -9.96 0.13 6.08
N HIS A 72 -9.55 0.33 7.33
CA HIS A 72 -8.97 1.60 7.80
C HIS A 72 -7.68 1.95 7.06
N LEU A 73 -6.77 0.98 6.90
CA LEU A 73 -5.54 1.15 6.13
C LEU A 73 -5.83 1.51 4.68
N ARG A 74 -6.76 0.79 4.04
CA ARG A 74 -7.17 1.04 2.67
C ARG A 74 -7.71 2.45 2.48
N TRP A 75 -8.63 2.87 3.35
CA TRP A 75 -9.19 4.22 3.32
C TRP A 75 -8.11 5.29 3.44
N ARG A 76 -7.10 5.08 4.31
CA ARG A 76 -5.99 6.03 4.49
C ARG A 76 -5.13 6.15 3.21
N ILE A 77 -4.77 5.02 2.60
CA ILE A 77 -3.98 4.98 1.35
C ILE A 77 -4.73 5.68 0.21
N GLU A 78 -6.03 5.39 0.08
CA GLU A 78 -6.89 6.00 -0.93
C GLU A 78 -7.01 7.52 -0.71
N LYS A 79 -7.11 7.98 0.54
CA LYS A 79 -7.17 9.41 0.86
C LYS A 79 -5.85 10.14 0.59
N GLU A 80 -4.71 9.56 0.90
CA GLU A 80 -3.39 10.16 0.64
C GLU A 80 -3.14 10.34 -0.87
N SER A 81 -3.55 9.37 -1.66
CA SER A 81 -3.46 9.41 -3.13
C SER A 81 -4.20 10.61 -3.74
N ASN A 82 -5.25 11.11 -3.07
CA ASN A 82 -6.06 12.24 -3.54
C ASN A 82 -5.58 13.62 -3.04
N ASN A 83 -4.63 13.69 -2.11
CA ASN A 83 -4.24 14.94 -1.43
C ASN A 83 -3.01 15.66 -2.01
N HIS A 84 -2.56 15.30 -3.22
CA HIS A 84 -1.41 15.93 -3.88
C HIS A 84 -1.70 17.28 -4.57
N HIS A 85 -2.63 18.10 -4.04
CA HIS A 85 -2.89 19.45 -4.53
C HIS A 85 -2.69 20.48 -3.41
N HIS A 86 -1.46 21.01 -3.30
CA HIS A 86 -1.12 22.44 -3.13
C HIS A 86 0.31 22.59 -2.58
N HIS A 87 1.27 22.80 -3.49
CA HIS A 87 2.41 23.66 -3.19
C HIS A 87 2.81 24.43 -4.45
N HIS A 88 2.15 25.57 -4.66
CA HIS A 88 2.71 26.63 -5.47
C HIS A 88 2.67 27.90 -4.63
N ASN A 89 3.82 28.26 -4.04
CA ASN A 89 4.19 29.66 -3.98
C ASN A 89 5.72 29.77 -3.89
N HIS A 90 6.33 30.14 -5.01
CA HIS A 90 7.65 30.74 -5.02
C HIS A 90 7.55 32.09 -4.29
N ASN A 91 8.19 32.23 -3.14
CA ASN A 91 8.59 33.55 -2.67
C ASN A 91 10.11 33.54 -2.50
N HIS A 92 10.79 33.91 -3.58
CA HIS A 92 12.22 34.22 -3.59
C HIS A 92 12.36 35.72 -3.32
N PRO A 93 12.71 36.16 -2.10
CA PRO A 93 13.17 37.53 -1.92
C PRO A 93 14.54 37.65 -2.59
N HIS A 94 14.54 38.33 -3.73
CA HIS A 94 15.72 38.91 -4.34
C HIS A 94 16.43 39.80 -3.31
N LEU A 95 17.66 39.45 -2.94
CA LEU A 95 18.58 40.39 -2.30
C LEU A 95 19.52 40.94 -3.37
N PRO A 96 19.52 42.25 -3.65
CA PRO A 96 20.55 42.85 -4.48
C PRO A 96 21.80 43.07 -3.62
N GLY A 97 22.84 42.28 -3.85
CA GLY A 97 24.18 42.58 -3.36
C GLY A 97 24.83 41.47 -2.54
N ALA A 98 25.37 40.47 -3.22
CA ALA A 98 26.65 39.87 -2.83
C ALA A 98 27.30 39.27 -4.07
N LEU A 99 28.47 39.80 -4.42
CA LEU A 99 29.27 39.40 -5.56
C LEU A 99 29.96 38.06 -5.30
N SER A 100 30.02 37.27 -6.38
CA SER A 100 31.16 36.45 -6.86
C SER A 100 31.67 35.26 -6.04
N PHE A 101 31.74 34.08 -6.69
CA PHE A 101 32.99 33.52 -7.20
C PHE A 101 32.70 32.69 -8.46
N HIS A 102 33.24 33.11 -9.61
CA HIS A 102 33.34 32.25 -10.80
C HIS A 102 34.54 31.32 -10.63
N SER A 103 34.38 30.06 -11.04
CA SER A 103 35.50 29.21 -11.41
C SER A 103 35.34 28.90 -12.90
N CYS A 104 36.29 29.42 -13.68
CA CYS A 104 36.49 29.35 -15.13
C CYS A 104 35.45 30.05 -16.02
#